data_AF-A0A060Z0K2-F1
#
_entry.id   AF-A0A060Z0K2-F1
#
_cell.length_a   1.000
_cell.length_b   1.000
_cell.length_c   1.000
_cell.angle_alpha   90.00
_cell.angle_beta   90.00
_cell.angle_gamma   90.00
#
_symmetry.space_group_name_H-M   'P 1'
#
loop_
_entity.id
_entity.type
_entity.pdbx_description
1 polymer ?
#
loop_
_entity_poly.entity_id
_entity_poly.type
_entity_poly.pdbx_seq_one_letter_code
_entity_poly.pdbx_strand_id
1 'polypeptide(L)'
;MTSLCLSVSLCLCLCLSLSLCVIQRAALSLLEFYYRDFPLHNPALLSASKHRAAKHLAGLKVYTVDVNPAGPAGGSGGSQVGGQPRAMISAAARRRDATHNELYYEEADHDRRVRKRRARLVVAVEEAFMHVRRMQQEEQKASPGDVMDVREAALAIFPSMARALQKYLRTTRRQHCHSMDSIQRHLAFCLTHNMSPKAFLEAYLSPGPTLQYGRERWMAGQWTLVSEAAVTSGLKEDTVFSLRCLDFSLAVTVKSIPYIEMTEEYVDPKSHKFTLSLQSETSV
;
A
#
# COMPACT_ATOMS: atom_id res chain seq x y z
N MET A 1 -12.68 1.55 23.44
CA MET A 1 -11.48 1.79 22.61
C MET A 1 -11.21 0.53 21.81
N THR A 2 -11.75 0.44 20.60
CA THR A 2 -11.62 -0.74 19.72
C THR A 2 -10.31 -0.63 18.93
N SER A 3 -9.26 -1.25 19.46
CA SER A 3 -8.01 -1.44 18.74
C SER A 3 -8.27 -2.42 17.59
N LEU A 4 -8.16 -1.95 16.35
CA LEU A 4 -8.15 -2.83 15.19
C LEU A 4 -6.75 -3.40 15.05
N CYS A 5 -6.60 -4.66 15.46
CA CYS A 5 -5.50 -5.48 15.01
C CYS A 5 -5.67 -5.74 13.51
N LEU A 6 -4.99 -4.97 12.67
CA LEU A 6 -4.60 -5.50 11.37
C LEU A 6 -3.53 -6.56 11.63
N SER A 7 -3.98 -7.81 11.68
CA SER A 7 -3.10 -8.95 11.47
C SER A 7 -2.68 -8.92 10.00
N VAL A 8 -1.64 -8.16 9.69
CA VAL A 8 -0.94 -8.34 8.43
C VAL A 8 -0.07 -9.58 8.65
N SER A 9 -0.64 -10.75 8.34
CA SER A 9 0.06 -12.03 8.37
C SER A 9 1.10 -12.04 7.25
N LEU A 10 2.20 -11.33 7.47
CA LEU A 10 3.31 -11.20 6.54
C LEU A 10 4.33 -12.25 6.92
N CYS A 11 4.32 -13.34 6.16
CA CYS A 11 5.30 -14.41 6.27
C CYS A 11 6.65 -13.89 5.73
N LEU A 12 7.35 -13.08 6.53
CA LEU A 12 8.75 -12.72 6.28
C LEU A 12 9.60 -13.96 6.57
N CYS A 13 10.07 -14.61 5.50
CA CYS A 13 11.08 -15.65 5.62
C CYS A 13 12.45 -14.96 5.75
N LEU A 14 12.82 -14.54 6.97
CA LEU A 14 14.15 -14.05 7.26
C LEU A 14 15.06 -15.25 7.59
N CYS A 15 16.09 -15.48 6.76
CA CYS A 15 17.22 -16.33 7.13
C CYS A 15 18.10 -15.61 8.17
N LEU A 16 17.67 -15.61 9.42
CA LEU A 16 18.53 -15.27 10.55
C LEU A 16 19.21 -16.56 11.02
N SER A 17 20.52 -16.55 11.18
CA SER A 17 21.23 -17.63 11.89
C SER A 17 20.71 -17.66 13.34
N LEU A 18 19.71 -18.51 13.59
CA LEU A 18 18.92 -18.59 14.83
C LEU A 18 19.78 -18.82 16.08
N SER A 19 20.98 -19.41 15.92
CA SER A 19 21.83 -19.85 17.03
C SER A 19 22.41 -18.74 17.90
N LEU A 20 22.36 -17.45 17.49
CA LEU A 20 22.96 -16.34 18.24
C LEU A 20 22.09 -15.07 18.30
N CYS A 21 20.85 -15.11 17.79
CA CYS A 21 19.97 -13.94 17.78
C CYS A 21 19.00 -13.94 18.97
N VAL A 22 19.00 -12.80 19.68
CA VAL A 22 18.08 -12.46 20.76
C VAL A 22 16.82 -11.79 20.18
N ILE A 23 15.67 -11.91 20.85
CA ILE A 23 14.39 -11.31 20.41
C ILE A 23 14.54 -9.82 20.09
N GLN A 24 15.26 -9.05 20.92
CA GLN A 24 15.55 -7.63 20.66
C GLN A 24 16.28 -7.38 19.33
N ARG A 25 17.28 -8.20 19.01
CA ARG A 25 18.07 -8.03 17.79
C ARG A 25 17.24 -8.39 16.55
N ALA A 26 16.47 -9.46 16.64
CA ALA A 26 15.54 -9.84 15.57
C ALA A 26 14.47 -8.75 15.36
N ALA A 27 13.92 -8.18 16.43
CA ALA A 27 12.96 -7.08 16.37
C ALA A 27 13.50 -5.87 15.59
N LEU A 28 14.74 -5.44 15.86
CA LEU A 28 15.36 -4.32 15.15
C LEU A 28 15.56 -4.63 13.66
N SER A 29 16.12 -5.80 13.33
CA SER A 29 16.30 -6.19 11.93
C SER A 29 14.96 -6.23 11.19
N LEU A 30 13.90 -6.78 11.82
CA LEU A 30 12.57 -6.79 11.24
C LEU A 30 12.00 -5.39 10.99
N LEU A 31 12.31 -4.41 11.84
CA LEU A 31 11.94 -3.02 11.56
C LEU A 31 12.68 -2.48 10.34
N GLU A 32 13.97 -2.75 10.19
CA GLU A 32 14.73 -2.35 8.99
C GLU A 32 14.13 -2.95 7.71
N PHE A 33 13.79 -4.26 7.74
CA PHE A 33 13.10 -4.91 6.62
C PHE A 33 11.69 -4.35 6.41
N TYR A 34 10.94 -4.07 7.47
CA TYR A 34 9.63 -3.42 7.38
C TYR A 34 9.74 -2.09 6.62
N TYR A 35 10.73 -1.28 6.98
CA TYR A 35 10.98 0.01 6.38
C TYR A 35 11.46 -0.08 4.92
N ARG A 36 12.20 -1.14 4.57
CA ARG A 36 12.77 -1.38 3.23
C ARG A 36 11.82 -2.07 2.25
N ASP A 37 11.10 -3.08 2.69
CA ASP A 37 10.42 -4.01 1.77
C ASP A 37 8.90 -3.80 1.75
N PHE A 38 8.34 -3.10 2.74
CA PHE A 38 6.89 -2.99 2.87
C PHE A 38 6.34 -1.67 2.36
N PRO A 39 5.20 -1.74 1.63
CA PRO A 39 4.46 -0.56 1.26
C PRO A 39 3.96 0.15 2.51
N LEU A 40 3.98 1.49 2.46
CA LEU A 40 3.34 2.30 3.51
C LEU A 40 1.91 1.81 3.76
N HIS A 41 1.65 1.37 4.98
CA HIS A 41 0.29 1.15 5.42
C HIS A 41 -0.47 2.48 5.33
N ASN A 42 -1.62 2.48 4.64
CA ASN A 42 -2.45 3.66 4.49
C ASN A 42 -3.64 3.60 5.46
N PRO A 43 -3.49 4.06 6.71
CA PRO A 43 -4.54 3.96 7.73
C PRO A 43 -5.80 4.74 7.33
N ALA A 44 -5.66 5.70 6.42
CA ALA A 44 -6.76 6.49 5.92
C ALA A 44 -7.70 5.71 4.98
N LEU A 45 -7.28 4.56 4.43
CA LEU A 45 -8.17 3.62 3.73
C LEU A 45 -9.06 2.84 4.72
N LEU A 46 -8.51 2.45 5.87
CA LEU A 46 -9.25 1.73 6.92
C LEU A 46 -10.17 2.64 7.72
N SER A 47 -9.74 3.87 8.03
CA SER A 47 -10.62 4.84 8.67
C SER A 47 -11.76 5.25 7.74
N ALA A 48 -11.54 5.23 6.42
CA ALA A 48 -12.61 5.50 5.47
C ALA A 48 -13.72 4.45 5.55
N SER A 49 -13.43 3.15 5.74
CA SER A 49 -14.49 2.14 5.93
C SER A 49 -15.26 2.35 7.24
N LYS A 50 -14.57 2.69 8.33
CA LYS A 50 -15.23 3.02 9.62
C LYS A 50 -16.13 4.25 9.53
N HIS A 51 -15.63 5.34 8.95
CA HIS A 51 -16.40 6.57 8.81
C HIS A 51 -17.59 6.37 7.84
N ARG A 52 -17.44 5.52 6.82
CA ARG A 52 -18.55 5.12 5.91
C ARG A 52 -19.60 4.30 6.65
N ALA A 53 -19.20 3.29 7.42
CA ALA A 53 -20.11 2.48 8.23
C ALA A 53 -20.84 3.34 9.30
N ALA A 54 -20.12 4.26 9.95
CA ALA A 54 -20.70 5.17 10.93
C ALA A 54 -21.68 6.17 10.31
N LYS A 55 -21.40 6.68 9.08
CA LYS A 55 -22.31 7.56 8.34
C LYS A 55 -23.61 6.84 7.95
N HIS A 56 -23.51 5.58 7.53
CA HIS A 56 -24.69 4.77 7.22
C HIS A 56 -25.57 4.56 8.46
N LEU A 57 -24.95 4.36 9.63
CA LEU A 57 -25.68 4.25 10.90
C LEU A 57 -26.28 5.58 11.37
N ALA A 58 -25.61 6.71 11.12
CA ALA A 58 -26.06 8.05 11.52
C ALA A 58 -27.16 8.66 10.64
N GLY A 59 -27.35 8.17 9.41
CA GLY A 59 -28.45 8.58 8.52
C GLY A 59 -29.85 8.07 8.95
N LEU A 60 -29.92 7.27 10.01
CA LEU A 60 -31.13 6.63 10.49
C LEU A 60 -31.96 7.57 11.39
N LYS A 61 -32.86 8.36 10.80
CA LYS A 61 -33.94 9.01 11.57
C LYS A 61 -35.02 7.98 11.88
N VAL A 62 -35.05 7.51 13.12
CA VAL A 62 -36.16 6.71 13.64
C VAL A 62 -37.32 7.67 13.91
N TYR A 63 -38.34 7.65 13.06
CA TYR A 63 -39.61 8.27 13.36
C TYR A 63 -40.38 7.28 14.24
N THR A 64 -40.44 7.56 15.55
CA THR A 64 -41.42 6.92 16.42
C THR A 64 -42.78 7.40 15.95
N VAL A 65 -43.53 6.54 15.28
CA VAL A 65 -44.93 6.81 14.97
C VAL A 65 -45.68 6.70 16.29
N ASP A 66 -45.89 7.83 16.97
CA ASP A 66 -46.83 7.91 18.08
C ASP A 66 -48.22 7.65 17.50
N VAL A 67 -48.67 6.41 17.62
CA VAL A 67 -50.07 6.05 17.39
C VAL A 67 -50.86 6.68 18.53
N ASN A 68 -51.36 7.90 18.29
CA ASN A 68 -52.23 8.59 19.22
C ASN A 68 -53.65 8.01 19.09
N PRO A 69 -54.22 7.33 20.12
CA PRO A 69 -55.57 6.80 20.05
C PRO A 69 -56.52 7.84 20.63
N ALA A 70 -57.17 8.63 19.77
CA ALA A 70 -58.29 9.49 20.18
C ALA A 70 -59.59 8.95 19.58
N GLY A 71 -60.19 8.00 20.30
CA GLY A 71 -61.56 7.51 20.15
C GLY A 71 -61.97 6.83 21.46
N PRO A 72 -63.10 7.18 22.10
CA PRO A 72 -63.23 7.14 23.55
C PRO A 72 -63.82 5.81 24.05
N ALA A 73 -63.24 5.21 25.08
CA ALA A 73 -63.93 4.34 26.02
C ALA A 73 -63.01 4.03 27.20
N GLY A 74 -63.60 3.98 28.39
CA GLY A 74 -62.88 3.91 29.65
C GLY A 74 -62.27 2.55 29.98
N GLY A 75 -61.55 2.55 31.11
CA GLY A 75 -61.48 1.37 31.97
C GLY A 75 -60.19 0.57 31.91
N SER A 76 -59.42 0.69 32.99
CA SER A 76 -58.63 -0.36 33.66
C SER A 76 -57.53 -1.11 32.89
N GLY A 77 -56.31 -0.97 33.44
CA GLY A 77 -55.50 -2.12 33.83
C GLY A 77 -54.46 -2.63 32.82
N GLY A 78 -53.25 -2.87 33.33
CA GLY A 78 -52.35 -3.88 32.80
C GLY A 78 -51.02 -3.37 32.26
N SER A 79 -49.97 -3.51 33.06
CA SER A 79 -48.61 -3.70 32.56
C SER A 79 -48.59 -4.84 31.53
N GLN A 80 -48.11 -4.59 30.32
CA GLN A 80 -47.47 -5.63 29.49
C GLN A 80 -46.23 -5.08 28.79
N VAL A 81 -45.13 -5.18 29.52
CA VAL A 81 -43.81 -5.51 28.98
C VAL A 81 -43.93 -6.86 28.25
N GLY A 82 -43.57 -6.92 26.96
CA GLY A 82 -43.33 -8.20 26.28
C GLY A 82 -43.81 -8.25 24.84
N GLY A 83 -42.91 -8.02 23.88
CA GLY A 83 -43.24 -8.31 22.48
C GLY A 83 -42.26 -7.87 21.39
N GLN A 84 -41.32 -6.95 21.66
CA GLN A 84 -40.44 -6.42 20.58
C GLN A 84 -38.92 -6.65 20.68
N PRO A 85 -38.36 -7.74 21.25
CA PRO A 85 -36.94 -8.03 21.06
C PRO A 85 -36.67 -8.73 19.71
N ARG A 86 -37.48 -9.73 19.31
CA ARG A 86 -37.15 -10.58 18.16
C ARG A 86 -37.31 -9.90 16.80
N ALA A 87 -38.35 -9.07 16.61
CA ALA A 87 -38.60 -8.36 15.35
C ALA A 87 -37.57 -7.23 15.12
N MET A 88 -37.13 -6.56 16.18
CA MET A 88 -36.05 -5.57 16.09
C MET A 88 -34.69 -6.24 15.83
N ILE A 89 -34.41 -7.39 16.46
CA ILE A 89 -33.17 -8.15 16.23
C ILE A 89 -33.12 -8.73 14.80
N SER A 90 -34.22 -9.26 14.27
CA SER A 90 -34.27 -9.78 12.90
C SER A 90 -34.26 -8.67 11.84
N ALA A 91 -34.90 -7.52 12.10
CA ALA A 91 -34.78 -6.34 11.26
C ALA A 91 -33.37 -5.73 11.31
N ALA A 92 -32.73 -5.71 12.48
CA ALA A 92 -31.34 -5.28 12.63
C ALA A 92 -30.36 -6.24 11.94
N ALA A 93 -30.61 -7.56 11.96
CA ALA A 93 -29.81 -8.55 11.25
C ALA A 93 -29.90 -8.36 9.72
N ARG A 94 -31.13 -8.31 9.16
CA ARG A 94 -31.34 -8.05 7.72
C ARG A 94 -30.78 -6.69 7.27
N ARG A 95 -30.80 -5.68 8.14
CA ARG A 95 -30.23 -4.34 7.86
C ARG A 95 -28.71 -4.30 8.02
N ARG A 96 -28.11 -5.10 8.90
CA ARG A 96 -26.65 -5.30 8.96
C ARG A 96 -26.13 -5.96 7.68
N ASP A 97 -26.84 -6.96 7.17
CA ASP A 97 -26.49 -7.62 5.91
C ASP A 97 -26.58 -6.66 4.72
N ALA A 98 -27.61 -5.80 4.69
CA ALA A 98 -27.72 -4.72 3.71
C ALA A 98 -26.57 -3.70 3.82
N THR A 99 -26.19 -3.32 5.05
CA THR A 99 -25.06 -2.40 5.31
C THR A 99 -23.73 -3.01 4.85
N HIS A 100 -23.53 -4.31 5.04
CA HIS A 100 -22.33 -5.02 4.56
C HIS A 100 -22.26 -5.02 3.02
N ASN A 101 -23.40 -5.23 2.35
CA ASN A 101 -23.49 -5.20 0.90
C ASN A 101 -23.20 -3.79 0.34
N GLU A 102 -23.68 -2.73 0.99
CA GLU A 102 -23.37 -1.35 0.61
C GLU A 102 -21.88 -1.01 0.75
N LEU A 103 -21.21 -1.46 1.82
CA LEU A 103 -19.78 -1.27 2.00
C LEU A 103 -18.97 -1.93 0.87
N TYR A 104 -19.38 -3.12 0.43
CA TYR A 104 -18.78 -3.81 -0.71
C TYR A 104 -18.92 -2.98 -1.99
N TYR A 105 -20.11 -2.44 -2.28
CA TYR A 105 -20.31 -1.60 -3.46
C TYR A 105 -19.52 -0.29 -3.39
N GLU A 106 -19.42 0.34 -2.22
CA GLU A 106 -18.62 1.56 -2.03
C GLU A 106 -17.11 1.31 -2.23
N GLU A 107 -16.60 0.15 -1.79
CA GLU A 107 -15.22 -0.29 -2.03
C GLU A 107 -14.98 -0.57 -3.52
N ALA A 108 -15.87 -1.32 -4.17
CA ALA A 108 -15.80 -1.57 -5.61
C ALA A 108 -15.83 -0.25 -6.42
N ASP A 109 -16.65 0.71 -6.01
CA ASP A 109 -16.69 2.06 -6.59
C ASP A 109 -15.43 2.87 -6.32
N HIS A 110 -14.82 2.71 -5.13
CA HIS A 110 -13.52 3.30 -4.83
C HIS A 110 -12.45 2.74 -5.77
N ASP A 111 -12.36 1.44 -5.93
CA ASP A 111 -11.41 0.78 -6.82
C ASP A 111 -11.63 1.17 -8.27
N ARG A 112 -12.89 1.28 -8.70
CA ARG A 112 -13.26 1.79 -10.02
C ARG A 112 -12.76 3.24 -10.20
N ARG A 113 -12.91 4.10 -9.19
CA ARG A 113 -12.38 5.47 -9.22
C ARG A 113 -10.86 5.48 -9.29
N VAL A 114 -10.17 4.67 -8.50
CA VAL A 114 -8.70 4.55 -8.51
C VAL A 114 -8.22 4.11 -9.89
N ARG A 115 -8.80 3.04 -10.46
CA ARG A 115 -8.48 2.55 -11.81
C ARG A 115 -8.71 3.62 -12.88
N LYS A 116 -9.85 4.32 -12.83
CA LYS A 116 -10.16 5.43 -13.76
C LYS A 116 -9.15 6.58 -13.66
N ARG A 117 -8.73 6.94 -12.44
CA ARG A 117 -7.72 7.99 -12.23
C ARG A 117 -6.33 7.54 -12.66
N ARG A 118 -5.97 6.28 -12.40
CA ARG A 118 -4.71 5.67 -12.86
C ARG A 118 -4.60 5.72 -14.38
N ALA A 119 -5.63 5.26 -15.10
CA ALA A 119 -5.62 5.30 -16.57
C ALA A 119 -5.43 6.72 -17.11
N ARG A 120 -6.14 7.71 -16.54
CA ARG A 120 -5.99 9.12 -16.93
C ARG A 120 -4.60 9.69 -16.64
N LEU A 121 -3.99 9.26 -15.53
CA LEU A 121 -2.64 9.67 -15.17
C LEU A 121 -1.61 9.09 -16.15
N VAL A 122 -1.74 7.81 -16.51
CA VAL A 122 -0.86 7.15 -17.48
C VAL A 122 -0.87 7.91 -18.81
N VAL A 123 -2.06 8.16 -19.37
CA VAL A 123 -2.21 8.89 -20.63
C VAL A 123 -1.61 10.30 -20.55
N ALA A 124 -1.93 11.06 -19.50
CA ALA A 124 -1.42 12.43 -19.36
C ALA A 124 0.11 12.50 -19.24
N VAL A 125 0.74 11.51 -18.58
CA VAL A 125 2.20 11.45 -18.46
C VAL A 125 2.83 11.01 -19.78
N GLU A 126 2.25 10.05 -20.49
CA GLU A 126 2.72 9.64 -21.82
C GLU A 126 2.67 10.79 -22.83
N GLU A 127 1.59 11.58 -22.83
CA GLU A 127 1.45 12.78 -23.66
C GLU A 127 2.49 13.84 -23.30
N ALA A 128 2.73 14.10 -22.01
CA ALA A 128 3.71 15.08 -21.57
C ALA A 128 5.15 14.69 -21.95
N PHE A 129 5.54 13.42 -21.82
CA PHE A 129 6.85 12.95 -22.25
C PHE A 129 6.99 12.90 -23.77
N MET A 130 5.89 12.72 -24.51
CA MET A 130 5.88 12.89 -25.95
C MET A 130 6.11 14.35 -26.34
N HIS A 131 5.53 15.30 -25.59
CA HIS A 131 5.75 16.73 -25.77
C HIS A 131 7.23 17.11 -25.57
N VAL A 132 7.88 16.62 -24.50
CA VAL A 132 9.33 16.85 -24.29
C VAL A 132 10.16 16.32 -25.46
N ARG A 133 9.88 15.10 -25.94
CA ARG A 133 10.62 14.51 -27.06
C ARG A 133 10.47 15.30 -28.35
N ARG A 134 9.29 15.91 -28.60
CA ARG A 134 9.08 16.81 -29.75
C ARG A 134 9.89 18.10 -29.59
N MET A 135 9.85 18.73 -28.41
CA MET A 135 10.64 19.94 -28.16
C MET A 135 12.14 19.67 -28.33
N GLN A 136 12.65 18.56 -27.80
CA GLN A 136 14.06 18.16 -28.01
C GLN A 136 14.42 17.94 -29.49
N GLN A 137 13.48 17.42 -30.29
CA GLN A 137 13.70 17.23 -31.73
C GLN A 137 13.67 18.55 -32.52
N GLU A 138 12.87 19.53 -32.07
CA GLU A 138 12.84 20.88 -32.61
C GLU A 138 14.11 21.66 -32.22
N GLU A 139 14.56 21.54 -30.98
CA GLU A 139 15.82 22.11 -30.47
C GLU A 139 17.06 21.54 -31.20
N GLN A 140 17.08 20.24 -31.51
CA GLN A 140 18.16 19.64 -32.32
C GLN A 140 18.23 20.19 -33.76
N LYS A 141 17.14 20.77 -34.26
CA LYS A 141 17.11 21.44 -35.57
C LYS A 141 17.42 22.94 -35.46
N ALA A 142 17.37 23.51 -34.25
CA ALA A 142 17.67 24.91 -33.97
C ALA A 142 19.18 25.13 -33.74
N SER A 143 19.62 26.38 -33.80
CA SER A 143 21.02 26.75 -33.60
C SER A 143 21.48 26.52 -32.14
N PRO A 144 22.77 26.27 -31.87
CA PRO A 144 23.28 25.78 -30.56
C PRO A 144 23.17 26.73 -29.36
N GLY A 145 22.49 27.87 -29.52
CA GLY A 145 22.39 28.93 -28.50
C GLY A 145 21.15 28.85 -27.60
N ASP A 146 20.19 27.97 -27.91
CA ASP A 146 18.88 27.89 -27.23
C ASP A 146 18.68 26.49 -26.65
N VAL A 147 19.63 26.05 -25.80
CA VAL A 147 19.54 24.78 -25.08
C VAL A 147 18.74 25.02 -23.81
N MET A 148 17.46 24.65 -23.79
CA MET A 148 16.62 24.75 -22.60
C MET A 148 17.16 23.85 -21.48
N ASP A 149 17.20 24.35 -20.23
CA ASP A 149 17.60 23.55 -19.07
C ASP A 149 16.58 22.43 -18.85
N VAL A 150 17.04 21.22 -18.51
CA VAL A 150 16.18 20.05 -18.26
C VAL A 150 15.15 20.34 -17.16
N ARG A 151 15.49 21.23 -16.23
CA ARG A 151 14.59 21.71 -15.19
C ARG A 151 13.50 22.64 -15.71
N GLU A 152 13.80 23.50 -16.69
CA GLU A 152 12.80 24.33 -17.36
C GLU A 152 11.84 23.48 -18.19
N ALA A 153 12.36 22.48 -18.92
CA ALA A 153 11.54 21.51 -19.62
C ALA A 153 10.57 20.79 -18.66
N ALA A 154 11.06 20.34 -17.50
CA ALA A 154 10.24 19.72 -16.46
C ALA A 154 9.15 20.67 -15.91
N LEU A 155 9.48 21.95 -15.69
CA LEU A 155 8.51 22.96 -15.26
C LEU A 155 7.45 23.24 -16.32
N ALA A 156 7.83 23.29 -17.60
CA ALA A 156 6.92 23.53 -18.72
C ALA A 156 5.90 22.39 -18.91
N ILE A 157 6.32 21.13 -18.74
CA ILE A 157 5.42 19.99 -18.91
C ILE A 157 4.60 19.63 -17.68
N PHE A 158 5.06 19.99 -16.47
CA PHE A 158 4.38 19.61 -15.23
C PHE A 158 2.88 19.98 -15.18
N PRO A 159 2.43 21.19 -15.61
CA PRO A 159 1.01 21.56 -15.62
C PRO A 159 0.10 20.60 -16.38
N SER A 160 0.60 19.99 -17.48
CA SER A 160 -0.18 19.07 -18.33
C SER A 160 -0.58 17.78 -17.59
N MET A 161 0.29 17.28 -16.71
CA MET A 161 0.07 16.04 -15.94
C MET A 161 -0.36 16.29 -14.47
N ALA A 162 -0.07 17.47 -13.92
CA ALA A 162 -0.24 17.79 -12.50
C ALA A 162 -1.66 17.52 -11.99
N ARG A 163 -2.69 17.90 -12.77
CA ARG A 163 -4.09 17.69 -12.38
C ARG A 163 -4.46 16.21 -12.30
N ALA A 164 -3.96 15.40 -13.23
CA ALA A 164 -4.21 13.96 -13.23
C ALA A 164 -3.51 13.30 -12.02
N LEU A 165 -2.27 13.69 -11.76
CA LEU A 165 -1.47 13.18 -10.65
C LEU A 165 -2.07 13.55 -9.29
N GLN A 166 -2.39 14.82 -9.05
CA GLN A 166 -3.01 15.27 -7.80
C GLN A 166 -4.35 14.58 -7.55
N LYS A 167 -5.18 14.36 -8.57
CA LYS A 167 -6.44 13.63 -8.41
C LYS A 167 -6.22 12.17 -8.03
N TYR A 168 -5.23 11.52 -8.62
CA TYR A 168 -4.86 10.15 -8.26
C TYR A 168 -4.33 10.07 -6.83
N LEU A 169 -3.40 10.95 -6.45
CA LEU A 169 -2.82 11.02 -5.11
C LEU A 169 -3.87 11.32 -4.03
N ARG A 170 -4.81 12.24 -4.28
CA ARG A 170 -5.91 12.51 -3.34
C ARG A 170 -6.86 11.32 -3.19
N THR A 171 -7.17 10.63 -4.29
CA THR A 171 -8.08 9.47 -4.26
C THR A 171 -7.45 8.33 -3.46
N THR A 172 -6.15 8.10 -3.65
CA THR A 172 -5.35 7.12 -2.89
C THR A 172 -4.89 7.64 -1.53
N ARG A 173 -5.23 8.88 -1.16
CA ARG A 173 -4.83 9.55 0.08
C ARG A 173 -3.30 9.67 0.29
N ARG A 174 -2.52 9.64 -0.80
CA ARG A 174 -1.05 9.76 -0.81
C ARG A 174 -0.53 11.20 -1.01
N GLN A 175 -1.37 12.23 -0.96
CA GLN A 175 -0.94 13.62 -1.24
C GLN A 175 0.10 14.15 -0.23
N HIS A 176 0.07 13.69 1.02
CA HIS A 176 1.03 14.07 2.06
C HIS A 176 2.39 13.38 1.90
N CYS A 177 2.48 12.38 1.02
CA CYS A 177 3.72 11.69 0.67
C CYS A 177 4.54 12.42 -0.38
N HIS A 178 3.91 13.28 -1.17
CA HIS A 178 4.48 13.79 -2.42
C HIS A 178 4.30 15.29 -2.48
N SER A 179 5.33 16.04 -2.12
CA SER A 179 5.35 17.50 -2.33
C SER A 179 5.53 17.83 -3.81
N MET A 180 5.10 19.04 -4.20
CA MET A 180 5.28 19.53 -5.57
C MET A 180 6.76 19.53 -5.97
N ASP A 181 7.64 20.02 -5.09
CA ASP A 181 9.09 20.04 -5.34
C ASP A 181 9.68 18.64 -5.53
N SER A 182 9.20 17.65 -4.77
CA SER A 182 9.68 16.28 -4.90
C SER A 182 9.28 15.66 -6.22
N ILE A 183 8.07 15.96 -6.70
CA ILE A 183 7.59 15.49 -7.99
C ILE A 183 8.38 16.15 -9.12
N GLN A 184 8.59 17.46 -9.06
CA GLN A 184 9.36 18.20 -10.07
C GLN A 184 10.82 17.75 -10.12
N ARG A 185 11.46 17.54 -8.96
CA ARG A 185 12.82 16.98 -8.88
C ARG A 185 12.91 15.60 -9.51
N HIS A 186 11.95 14.72 -9.24
CA HIS A 186 11.92 13.39 -9.85
C HIS A 186 11.64 13.45 -11.36
N LEU A 187 10.77 14.37 -11.81
CA LEU A 187 10.50 14.59 -13.23
C LEU A 187 11.76 15.06 -13.96
N ALA A 188 12.46 16.06 -13.43
CA ALA A 188 13.73 16.52 -13.97
C ALA A 188 14.76 15.38 -14.04
N PHE A 189 14.90 14.59 -12.97
CA PHE A 189 15.76 13.40 -12.96
C PHE A 189 15.40 12.40 -14.07
N CYS A 190 14.11 12.12 -14.28
CA CYS A 190 13.66 11.22 -15.34
C CYS A 190 13.99 11.75 -16.72
N LEU A 191 13.87 13.06 -16.95
CA LEU A 191 14.21 13.70 -18.22
C LEU A 191 15.73 13.69 -18.46
N THR A 192 16.55 13.99 -17.44
CA THR A 192 18.01 13.97 -17.55
C THR A 192 18.56 12.61 -17.96
N HIS A 193 17.94 11.52 -17.49
CA HIS A 193 18.39 10.15 -17.73
C HIS A 193 17.62 9.45 -18.87
N ASN A 194 16.83 10.17 -19.66
CA ASN A 194 15.99 9.62 -20.74
C ASN A 194 15.12 8.43 -20.29
N MET A 195 14.59 8.49 -19.07
CA MET A 195 13.76 7.44 -18.49
C MET A 195 12.38 7.42 -19.16
N SER A 196 11.78 6.23 -19.22
CA SER A 196 10.44 6.08 -19.79
C SER A 196 9.36 6.74 -18.91
N PRO A 197 8.20 7.13 -19.49
CA PRO A 197 7.05 7.61 -18.73
C PRO A 197 6.61 6.65 -17.62
N LYS A 198 6.78 5.34 -17.86
CA LYS A 198 6.45 4.28 -16.89
C LYS A 198 7.37 4.33 -15.68
N ALA A 199 8.67 4.58 -15.86
CA ALA A 199 9.62 4.69 -14.76
C ALA A 199 9.29 5.86 -13.82
N PHE A 200 8.87 7.01 -14.37
CA PHE A 200 8.36 8.11 -13.56
C PHE A 200 7.09 7.72 -12.78
N LEU A 201 6.16 7.01 -13.44
CA LEU A 201 4.91 6.58 -12.83
C LEU A 201 5.09 5.54 -11.72
N GLU A 202 6.12 4.70 -11.77
CA GLU A 202 6.38 3.68 -10.76
C GLU A 202 6.50 4.28 -9.35
N ALA A 203 7.12 5.46 -9.21
CA ALA A 203 7.23 6.16 -7.93
C ALA A 203 5.85 6.50 -7.28
N TYR A 204 4.80 6.63 -8.10
CA TYR A 204 3.46 7.02 -7.65
C TYR A 204 2.43 5.90 -7.72
N LEU A 205 2.59 4.94 -8.63
CA LEU A 205 1.63 3.84 -8.83
C LEU A 205 2.00 2.61 -7.98
N SER A 206 3.28 2.36 -7.78
CA SER A 206 3.71 1.32 -6.85
C SER A 206 3.62 1.85 -5.42
N PRO A 207 3.18 1.03 -4.47
CA PRO A 207 3.28 1.38 -3.07
C PRO A 207 4.74 1.11 -2.65
N GLY A 208 5.59 2.14 -2.77
CA GLY A 208 7.02 2.03 -2.47
C GLY A 208 7.33 1.82 -0.97
N PRO A 209 8.58 1.46 -0.65
CA PRO A 209 9.10 1.29 0.70
C PRO A 209 8.76 2.44 1.64
N THR A 210 8.49 2.12 2.91
CA THR A 210 8.18 3.12 3.94
C THR A 210 9.29 4.16 4.12
N LEU A 211 10.56 3.81 3.87
CA LEU A 211 11.71 4.73 3.92
C LEU A 211 11.63 5.89 2.92
N GLN A 212 10.92 5.74 1.81
CA GLN A 212 10.88 6.76 0.75
C GLN A 212 10.13 8.03 1.16
N TYR A 213 9.41 8.02 2.29
CA TYR A 213 8.41 9.03 2.60
C TYR A 213 8.82 10.11 3.62
N GLY A 214 10.13 10.36 3.74
CA GLY A 214 10.70 11.53 4.43
C GLY A 214 10.89 11.38 5.95
N ARG A 215 11.79 12.22 6.50
CA ARG A 215 12.24 12.21 7.90
C ARG A 215 11.19 12.71 8.91
N GLU A 216 10.21 13.49 8.45
CA GLU A 216 9.18 14.16 9.28
C GLU A 216 7.92 13.30 9.54
N ARG A 217 7.89 12.03 9.16
CA ARG A 217 6.76 11.17 9.53
C ARG A 217 6.83 10.77 11.00
N TRP A 218 5.96 11.43 11.76
CA TRP A 218 5.55 11.29 13.16
C TRP A 218 5.38 9.88 13.78
N MET A 219 5.62 8.77 13.05
CA MET A 219 5.48 7.40 13.57
C MET A 219 6.77 6.56 13.49
N ALA A 220 7.87 7.10 12.98
CA ALA A 220 9.10 6.32 12.77
C ALA A 220 9.99 6.16 14.02
N GLY A 221 9.67 6.85 15.12
CA GLY A 221 10.60 7.01 16.24
C GLY A 221 10.40 6.08 17.44
N GLN A 222 9.21 5.49 17.63
CA GLN A 222 8.89 4.78 18.86
C GLN A 222 8.13 3.48 18.57
N TRP A 223 8.84 2.36 18.74
CA TRP A 223 8.30 1.01 18.70
C TRP A 223 8.46 0.37 20.07
N THR A 224 7.41 -0.31 20.52
CA THR A 224 7.39 -1.09 21.76
C THR A 224 7.43 -2.57 21.41
N LEU A 225 8.50 -3.26 21.81
CA LEU A 225 8.59 -4.71 21.73
C LEU A 225 7.79 -5.34 22.88
N VAL A 226 6.82 -6.19 22.52
CA VAL A 226 6.00 -6.95 23.46
C VAL A 226 6.21 -8.44 23.15
N SER A 227 6.78 -9.18 24.10
CA SER A 227 6.97 -10.63 24.03
C SER A 227 6.56 -11.25 25.36
N GLU A 228 6.04 -12.48 25.30
CA GLU A 228 5.77 -13.28 26.50
C GLU A 228 7.07 -13.85 27.09
N ALA A 229 8.07 -14.10 26.24
CA ALA A 229 9.41 -14.51 26.66
C ALA A 229 10.27 -13.30 27.03
N ALA A 230 11.31 -13.52 27.85
CA ALA A 230 12.30 -12.49 28.13
C ALA A 230 12.88 -11.97 26.82
N VAL A 231 12.87 -10.66 26.60
CA VAL A 231 13.35 -10.05 25.35
C VAL A 231 14.84 -10.29 25.09
N THR A 232 15.59 -10.66 26.14
CA THR A 232 17.00 -11.07 26.12
C THR A 232 17.20 -12.55 25.80
N SER A 233 16.13 -13.35 25.73
CA SER A 233 16.21 -14.77 25.39
C SER A 233 16.54 -14.98 23.91
N GLY A 234 17.19 -16.10 23.62
CA GLY A 234 17.44 -16.52 22.24
C GLY A 234 16.15 -16.87 21.51
N LEU A 235 16.11 -16.64 20.19
CA LEU A 235 14.98 -17.04 19.36
C LEU A 235 14.82 -18.56 19.38
N LYS A 236 13.62 -19.03 19.70
CA LYS A 236 13.22 -20.42 19.55
C LYS A 236 12.23 -20.55 18.41
N GLU A 237 12.11 -21.76 17.87
CA GLU A 237 11.02 -22.10 16.95
C GLU A 237 9.67 -21.79 17.59
N ASP A 238 8.73 -21.30 16.78
CA ASP A 238 7.39 -20.87 17.16
C ASP A 238 7.33 -19.73 18.18
N THR A 239 8.45 -19.01 18.42
CA THR A 239 8.41 -17.80 19.24
C THR A 239 7.52 -16.75 18.56
N VAL A 240 6.56 -16.23 19.32
CA VAL A 240 5.70 -15.14 18.88
C VAL A 240 6.01 -13.87 19.68
N PHE A 241 6.17 -12.75 18.98
CA PHE A 241 6.29 -11.44 19.61
C PHE A 241 5.62 -10.38 18.74
N SER A 242 5.30 -9.22 19.33
CA SER A 242 4.71 -8.11 18.61
C SER A 242 5.51 -6.82 18.77
N LEU A 243 5.59 -6.05 17.68
CA LEU A 243 6.16 -4.71 17.66
C LEU A 243 5.00 -3.73 17.52
N ARG A 244 4.77 -2.90 18.55
CA ARG A 244 3.65 -1.96 18.59
C ARG A 244 4.14 -0.54 18.38
N CYS A 245 3.39 0.22 17.61
CA CYS A 245 3.45 1.67 17.52
C CYS A 245 2.03 2.22 17.72
N LEU A 246 1.88 3.53 17.91
CA LEU A 246 0.62 4.20 18.29
C LEU A 246 -0.63 3.62 17.62
N ASP A 247 -0.61 3.48 16.29
CA ASP A 247 -1.77 3.06 15.50
C ASP A 247 -1.63 1.66 14.87
N PHE A 248 -0.53 0.94 15.09
CA PHE A 248 -0.25 -0.33 14.41
C PHE A 248 0.58 -1.31 15.22
N SER A 249 0.42 -2.60 14.91
CA SER A 249 1.21 -3.68 15.50
C SER A 249 1.67 -4.66 14.43
N LEU A 250 2.97 -4.98 14.41
CA LEU A 250 3.50 -6.11 13.64
C LEU A 250 3.49 -7.34 14.55
N ALA A 251 2.82 -8.40 14.12
CA ALA A 251 2.91 -9.71 14.76
C ALA A 251 3.98 -10.53 14.05
N VAL A 252 4.92 -11.08 14.80
CA VAL A 252 6.05 -11.85 14.28
C VAL A 252 5.95 -13.27 14.81
N THR A 253 6.05 -14.24 13.91
CA THR A 253 6.15 -15.67 14.24
C THR A 253 7.45 -16.20 13.68
N VAL A 254 8.29 -16.74 14.56
CA VAL A 254 9.57 -17.34 14.19
C VAL A 254 9.32 -18.77 13.72
N LYS A 255 9.81 -19.12 12.53
CA LYS A 255 9.77 -20.48 11.99
C LYS A 255 11.18 -20.95 11.65
N SER A 256 11.47 -22.22 11.89
CA SER A 256 12.71 -22.83 11.41
C SER A 256 12.67 -22.97 9.89
N ILE A 257 13.78 -22.64 9.24
CA ILE A 257 13.96 -22.83 7.79
C ILE A 257 14.74 -24.14 7.61
N PRO A 258 14.37 -25.02 6.68
CA PRO A 258 15.13 -26.24 6.41
C PRO A 258 16.57 -25.91 6.02
N TYR A 259 17.51 -26.77 6.37
CA TYR A 259 18.93 -26.62 6.02
C TYR A 259 19.09 -26.58 4.50
N ILE A 260 19.58 -25.45 3.97
CA ILE A 260 19.91 -25.27 2.55
C ILE A 260 21.43 -25.36 2.43
N GLU A 261 21.91 -26.44 1.80
CA GLU A 261 23.31 -26.59 1.44
C GLU A 261 23.53 -26.02 0.03
N MET A 262 24.46 -25.09 -0.12
CA MET A 262 24.84 -24.52 -1.41
C MET A 262 26.29 -24.90 -1.68
N THR A 263 26.50 -25.75 -2.68
CA THR A 263 27.83 -26.13 -3.15
C THR A 263 28.19 -25.26 -4.35
N GLU A 264 29.34 -24.59 -4.29
CA GLU A 264 29.86 -23.80 -5.42
C GLU A 264 30.87 -24.66 -6.19
N GLU A 265 30.59 -24.90 -7.47
CA GLU A 265 31.50 -25.60 -8.38
C GLU A 265 32.06 -24.62 -9.40
N TYR A 266 33.38 -24.40 -9.37
CA TYR A 266 34.06 -23.56 -10.35
C TYR A 266 34.28 -24.36 -11.64
N VAL A 267 33.51 -24.02 -12.68
CA VAL A 267 33.70 -24.58 -14.02
C VAL A 267 34.77 -23.75 -14.74
N ASP A 268 35.95 -24.34 -14.97
CA ASP A 268 37.02 -23.69 -15.74
C ASP A 268 36.51 -23.37 -17.16
N PRO A 269 36.60 -22.12 -17.64
CA PRO A 269 36.20 -21.75 -19.00
C PRO A 269 36.91 -22.55 -20.12
N LYS A 270 38.02 -23.23 -19.82
CA LYS A 270 38.68 -24.15 -20.77
C LYS A 270 38.01 -25.52 -20.88
N SER A 271 37.13 -25.89 -19.95
CA SER A 271 36.41 -27.17 -19.97
C SER A 271 35.34 -27.25 -21.07
N HIS A 272 34.92 -26.11 -21.64
CA HIS A 272 33.95 -26.02 -22.74
C HIS A 272 34.60 -26.10 -24.14
N LYS A 273 35.75 -26.76 -24.27
CA LYS A 273 36.35 -27.01 -25.60
C LYS A 273 35.77 -28.27 -26.20
N PHE A 274 34.79 -28.11 -27.09
CA PHE A 274 34.31 -29.18 -27.94
C PHE A 274 35.32 -29.40 -29.07
N THR A 275 35.92 -30.58 -29.14
CA THR A 275 36.76 -30.95 -30.28
C THR A 275 35.85 -31.53 -31.36
N LEU A 276 35.62 -30.76 -32.43
CA LEU A 276 34.82 -31.20 -33.57
C LEU A 276 35.71 -32.09 -34.44
N SER A 277 35.67 -33.40 -34.22
CA SER A 277 36.36 -34.38 -35.05
C SER A 277 35.59 -34.53 -36.36
N LEU A 278 36.00 -33.79 -37.39
CA LEU A 278 35.64 -34.15 -38.76
C LEU A 278 36.42 -35.44 -39.10
N GLN A 279 35.73 -36.58 -39.11
CA GLN A 279 36.24 -37.76 -39.78
C GLN A 279 36.19 -37.47 -41.29
N SER A 280 37.32 -37.00 -41.83
CA SER A 280 37.53 -36.91 -43.27
C SER A 280 37.88 -38.29 -43.82
N GLU A 281 36.92 -39.21 -43.80
CA GLU A 281 36.95 -40.37 -44.67
C GLU A 281 36.44 -39.95 -46.06
N THR A 282 37.38 -39.48 -46.89
CA THR A 282 37.60 -39.92 -48.29
C THR A 282 38.57 -38.93 -48.94
N SER A 283 39.82 -39.37 -49.05
CA SER A 283 40.84 -38.82 -49.92
C SER A 283 40.65 -39.32 -51.36
N VAL A 284 40.66 -38.38 -52.31
CA VAL A 284 40.81 -38.53 -53.78
C VAL A 284 39.69 -39.27 -54.52
#